data_AF-A0A8J2YJ47-F1
#
_entry.id   AF-A0A8J2YJ47-F1
#
_cell.length_a   1.000
_cell.length_b   1.000
_cell.length_c   1.000
_cell.angle_alpha   90.00
_cell.angle_beta   90.00
_cell.angle_gamma   90.00
#
_symmetry.space_group_name_H-M   'P 1'
#
loop_
_entity.id
_entity.type
_entity.pdbx_description
1 polymer ?
#
loop_
_entity_poly.entity_id
_entity_poly.type
_entity_poly.pdbx_seq_one_letter_code
_entity_poly.pdbx_strand_id
1 'polypeptide(L)'
;MRTRLIASALDLMHASGLAKAAERHTRGQGIILTMHHVLPDRIDPFQPNKLLAITPQFLEHAILTLRRKGYDIVTLDEAADRMISGRESRSFAVLTFDDAYRDVRDNALPVLRRHACPATIFVVSSFAAGRGFMWWRALEAALASQALVRIDLGQGEEAIPTATAEEKNRAWSHIYWRLRGGEEERLRAVVAMLAAQAGYDCESDCKAVCLSWQELRELAADPLITIGAHTVRHYMLAKWPEDVARAEIADNRADIERELGLSVDHLAYPVGDPASAGTREFAIATELGFRTAVTTRPDHLRPRHRAQLTSLPRVSLNGLFQSQRHLDVLLSGLPFALRNAVKGS
;
A
#
# COMPACT_ATOMS: atom_id res chain seq x y z
N MET A 1 -2.92 -20.24 -6.58
CA MET A 1 -3.66 -21.06 -5.57
C MET A 1 -4.12 -20.24 -4.36
N ARG A 2 -3.23 -19.49 -3.69
CA ARG A 2 -3.54 -18.68 -2.48
C ARG A 2 -4.69 -17.66 -2.66
N THR A 3 -4.70 -16.89 -3.75
CA THR A 3 -5.75 -15.88 -4.01
C THR A 3 -7.14 -16.50 -4.12
N ARG A 4 -7.27 -17.64 -4.82
CA ARG A 4 -8.56 -18.34 -4.96
C ARG A 4 -9.07 -18.84 -3.62
N LEU A 5 -8.19 -19.39 -2.78
CA LEU A 5 -8.56 -19.82 -1.42
C LEU A 5 -9.07 -18.65 -0.56
N ILE A 6 -8.40 -17.50 -0.63
CA ILE A 6 -8.84 -16.29 0.08
C ILE A 6 -10.21 -15.84 -0.44
N ALA A 7 -10.40 -15.78 -1.76
CA ALA A 7 -11.68 -15.41 -2.35
C ALA A 7 -12.81 -16.36 -1.89
N SER A 8 -12.60 -17.68 -1.98
CA SER A 8 -13.58 -18.67 -1.52
C SER A 8 -13.90 -18.54 -0.03
N ALA A 9 -12.91 -18.23 0.81
CA ALA A 9 -13.13 -18.00 2.24
C ALA A 9 -13.98 -16.73 2.48
N LEU A 10 -13.70 -15.64 1.78
CA LEU A 10 -14.50 -14.41 1.85
C LEU A 10 -15.94 -14.66 1.37
N ASP A 11 -16.10 -15.38 0.25
CA ASP A 11 -17.41 -15.75 -0.31
C ASP A 11 -18.23 -16.58 0.69
N LEU A 12 -17.59 -17.55 1.36
CA LEU A 12 -18.24 -18.38 2.38
C LEU A 12 -18.65 -17.56 3.61
N MET A 13 -17.78 -16.67 4.11
CA MET A 13 -18.10 -15.78 5.24
C MET A 13 -19.25 -14.83 4.92
N HIS A 14 -19.35 -14.38 3.67
CA HIS A 14 -20.47 -13.56 3.20
C HIS A 14 -21.76 -14.38 3.10
N ALA A 15 -21.74 -15.49 2.36
CA ALA A 15 -22.92 -16.31 2.07
C ALA A 15 -23.55 -16.92 3.33
N SER A 16 -22.73 -17.27 4.33
CA SER A 16 -23.20 -17.78 5.62
C SER A 16 -23.82 -16.71 6.53
N GLY A 17 -23.66 -15.42 6.21
CA GLY A 17 -24.08 -14.32 7.10
C GLY A 17 -23.18 -14.12 8.33
N LEU A 18 -22.13 -14.94 8.50
CA LEU A 18 -21.22 -14.88 9.65
C LEU A 18 -20.57 -13.50 9.79
N ALA A 19 -20.14 -12.89 8.69
CA ALA A 19 -19.54 -11.56 8.70
C ALA A 19 -20.51 -10.50 9.28
N LYS A 20 -21.78 -10.53 8.85
CA LYS A 20 -22.81 -9.61 9.32
C LYS A 20 -23.15 -9.84 10.79
N ALA A 21 -23.25 -11.09 11.22
CA ALA A 21 -23.56 -11.43 12.61
C ALA A 21 -22.42 -11.04 13.56
N ALA A 22 -21.16 -11.20 13.13
CA ALA A 22 -19.98 -10.91 13.94
C ALA A 22 -19.58 -9.42 13.96
N GLU A 23 -20.01 -8.62 12.97
CA GLU A 23 -19.57 -7.24 12.73
C GLU A 23 -19.55 -6.38 14.01
N ARG A 24 -20.61 -6.44 14.83
CA ARG A 24 -20.68 -5.67 16.09
C ARG A 24 -19.51 -5.92 17.05
N HIS A 25 -18.96 -7.13 17.05
CA HIS A 25 -17.87 -7.55 17.93
C HIS A 25 -16.50 -7.47 17.25
N THR A 26 -16.45 -7.57 15.92
CA THR A 26 -15.19 -7.69 15.18
C THR A 26 -14.73 -6.40 14.51
N ARG A 27 -15.62 -5.42 14.34
CA ARG A 27 -15.38 -4.16 13.60
C ARG A 27 -14.35 -3.21 14.21
N GLY A 28 -14.08 -3.30 15.52
CA GLY A 28 -13.13 -2.40 16.17
C GLY A 28 -13.59 -0.92 16.22
N GLN A 29 -12.66 -0.03 16.57
CA GLN A 29 -12.90 1.42 16.68
C GLN A 29 -12.83 2.13 15.33
N GLY A 30 -12.02 1.63 14.40
CA GLY A 30 -11.91 2.21 13.07
C GLY A 30 -11.12 1.32 12.12
N ILE A 31 -10.98 1.78 10.88
CA ILE A 31 -10.26 1.07 9.83
C ILE A 31 -9.43 2.06 9.01
N ILE A 32 -8.20 1.69 8.68
CA ILE A 32 -7.39 2.44 7.74
C ILE A 32 -7.30 1.60 6.46
N LEU A 33 -7.75 2.15 5.34
CA LEU A 33 -7.75 1.49 4.04
C LEU A 33 -6.51 1.91 3.25
N THR A 34 -5.77 0.94 2.72
CA THR A 34 -4.61 1.18 1.83
C THR A 34 -4.95 0.84 0.39
N MET A 35 -4.66 1.79 -0.50
CA MET A 35 -4.78 1.75 -1.95
C MET A 35 -3.48 2.28 -2.56
N HIS A 36 -3.21 2.01 -3.83
CA HIS A 36 -2.04 2.55 -4.54
C HIS A 36 -2.49 3.23 -5.82
N HIS A 37 -2.98 2.43 -6.78
CA HIS A 37 -3.52 2.93 -8.04
C HIS A 37 -5.05 2.97 -8.04
N VAL A 38 -5.59 3.99 -8.71
CA VAL A 38 -7.00 4.09 -9.10
C VAL A 38 -7.04 4.22 -10.62
N LEU A 39 -7.27 3.11 -11.32
CA LEU A 39 -7.17 3.01 -12.78
C LEU A 39 -8.35 2.20 -13.35
N PRO A 40 -8.80 2.49 -14.58
CA PRO A 40 -9.71 1.60 -15.29
C PRO A 40 -9.17 0.16 -15.39
N ASP A 41 -10.08 -0.80 -15.46
CA ASP A 41 -9.70 -2.21 -15.61
C ASP A 41 -8.94 -2.45 -16.92
N ARG A 42 -7.91 -3.29 -16.83
CA ARG A 42 -7.12 -3.76 -17.97
C ARG A 42 -7.40 -5.22 -18.26
N ILE A 43 -7.40 -5.58 -19.54
CA ILE A 43 -7.67 -6.94 -20.03
C ILE A 43 -6.41 -7.74 -20.37
N ASP A 44 -5.22 -7.16 -20.14
CA ASP A 44 -3.95 -7.82 -20.44
C ASP A 44 -3.81 -9.17 -19.71
N PRO A 45 -3.31 -10.23 -20.36
CA PRO A 45 -3.24 -11.55 -19.73
C PRO A 45 -2.10 -11.68 -18.69
N PHE A 46 -1.11 -10.78 -18.72
CA PHE A 46 -0.04 -10.69 -17.74
C PHE A 46 -0.12 -9.36 -17.00
N GLN A 47 -0.59 -9.41 -15.75
CA GLN A 47 -0.74 -8.24 -14.86
C GLN A 47 -0.34 -8.64 -13.42
N PRO A 48 0.94 -8.96 -13.18
CA PRO A 48 1.39 -9.44 -11.88
C PRO A 48 1.16 -8.43 -10.75
N ASN A 49 1.18 -7.13 -11.07
CA ASN A 49 0.92 -6.04 -10.14
C ASN A 49 -0.56 -5.63 -10.07
N LYS A 50 -1.50 -6.40 -10.66
CA LYS A 50 -2.95 -6.10 -10.64
C LYS A 50 -3.50 -5.87 -9.23
N LEU A 51 -2.90 -6.49 -8.22
CA LEU A 51 -3.29 -6.27 -6.82
C LEU A 51 -3.16 -4.80 -6.40
N LEU A 52 -2.28 -4.00 -6.99
CA LEU A 52 -2.08 -2.61 -6.57
C LEU A 52 -3.14 -1.64 -7.11
N ALA A 53 -3.99 -2.07 -8.05
CA ALA A 53 -4.94 -1.18 -8.71
C ALA A 53 -6.40 -1.52 -8.36
N ILE A 54 -7.16 -0.49 -8.00
CA ILE A 54 -8.62 -0.54 -7.96
C ILE A 54 -9.23 0.36 -9.03
N THR A 55 -10.49 0.14 -9.38
CA THR A 55 -11.20 1.01 -10.32
C THR A 55 -11.79 2.25 -9.62
N PRO A 56 -12.00 3.37 -10.35
CA PRO A 56 -12.70 4.52 -9.81
C PRO A 56 -14.11 4.17 -9.29
N GLN A 57 -14.81 3.28 -9.99
CA GLN A 57 -16.14 2.80 -9.61
C GLN A 57 -16.10 2.00 -8.31
N PHE A 58 -15.06 1.18 -8.11
CA PHE A 58 -14.89 0.45 -6.85
C PHE A 58 -14.54 1.38 -5.69
N LEU A 59 -13.72 2.41 -5.92
CA LEU A 59 -13.45 3.45 -4.91
C LEU A 59 -14.74 4.15 -4.47
N GLU A 60 -15.56 4.60 -5.43
CA GLU A 60 -16.86 5.24 -5.15
C GLU A 60 -17.78 4.28 -4.38
N HIS A 61 -17.82 3.01 -4.79
CA HIS A 61 -18.58 1.99 -4.09
C HIS A 61 -18.08 1.77 -2.64
N ALA A 62 -16.77 1.79 -2.41
CA ALA A 62 -16.19 1.65 -1.09
C ALA A 62 -16.60 2.79 -0.15
N ILE A 63 -16.50 4.05 -0.63
CA ILE A 63 -16.92 5.24 0.10
C ILE A 63 -18.40 5.17 0.49
N LEU A 64 -19.26 4.84 -0.48
CA LEU A 64 -20.71 4.72 -0.23
C LEU A 64 -21.03 3.58 0.74
N THR A 65 -20.28 2.48 0.69
CA THR A 65 -20.45 1.34 1.61
C THR A 65 -20.06 1.70 3.04
N LEU A 66 -18.93 2.39 3.22
CA LEU A 66 -18.49 2.90 4.52
C LEU A 66 -19.58 3.77 5.17
N ARG A 67 -20.12 4.72 4.41
CA ARG A 67 -21.21 5.61 4.87
C ARG A 67 -22.48 4.85 5.22
N ARG A 68 -22.92 3.93 4.36
CA ARG A 68 -24.10 3.06 4.64
C ARG A 68 -23.91 2.24 5.91
N LYS A 69 -22.68 1.78 6.17
CA LYS A 69 -22.33 1.05 7.40
C LYS A 69 -22.14 1.96 8.61
N GLY A 70 -22.33 3.28 8.48
CA GLY A 70 -22.26 4.25 9.58
C GLY A 70 -20.85 4.69 9.96
N TYR A 71 -19.83 4.41 9.13
CA TYR A 71 -18.48 4.94 9.35
C TYR A 71 -18.44 6.45 9.08
N ASP A 72 -17.77 7.18 9.97
CA ASP A 72 -17.30 8.54 9.67
C ASP A 72 -16.00 8.42 8.87
N ILE A 73 -15.89 9.07 7.70
CA ILE A 73 -14.64 9.06 6.95
C ILE A 73 -13.85 10.30 7.32
N VAL A 74 -12.66 10.11 7.90
CA VAL A 74 -11.89 11.15 8.61
C VAL A 74 -10.43 11.18 8.16
N THR A 75 -9.73 12.27 8.49
CA THR A 75 -8.28 12.40 8.30
C THR A 75 -7.50 11.49 9.26
N LEU A 76 -6.20 11.28 8.99
CA LEU A 76 -5.34 10.55 9.93
C LEU A 76 -5.14 11.30 11.25
N ASP A 77 -5.14 12.63 11.25
CA ASP A 77 -5.08 13.45 12.45
C ASP A 77 -6.26 13.18 13.38
N GLU A 78 -7.48 13.27 12.84
CA GLU A 78 -8.71 12.99 13.56
C GLU A 78 -8.72 11.53 14.04
N ALA A 79 -8.33 10.58 13.19
CA ALA A 79 -8.22 9.18 13.60
C ALA A 79 -7.27 8.99 14.79
N ALA A 80 -6.13 9.70 14.83
CA ALA A 80 -5.21 9.66 15.95
C ALA A 80 -5.85 10.22 17.23
N ASP A 81 -6.56 11.34 17.13
CA ASP A 81 -7.26 11.95 18.28
C ASP A 81 -8.37 11.06 18.84
N ARG A 82 -9.13 10.40 17.96
CA ARG A 82 -10.15 9.41 18.36
C ARG A 82 -9.54 8.21 19.09
N MET A 83 -8.40 7.72 18.59
CA MET A 83 -7.67 6.61 19.20
C MET A 83 -7.10 6.97 20.58
N ILE A 84 -6.59 8.19 20.75
CA ILE A 84 -6.02 8.67 22.01
C ILE A 84 -7.13 8.93 23.04
N SER A 85 -8.18 9.64 22.65
CA SER A 85 -9.27 10.01 23.55
C SER A 85 -10.07 8.80 24.04
N GLY A 86 -10.30 7.80 23.18
CA GLY A 86 -11.01 6.56 23.51
C GLY A 86 -12.49 6.75 23.90
N ARG A 87 -13.07 7.93 23.63
CA ARG A 87 -14.44 8.32 24.06
C ARG A 87 -15.47 8.37 22.92
N GLU A 88 -15.04 8.05 21.70
CA GLU A 88 -15.84 8.18 20.48
C GLU A 88 -16.87 7.05 20.32
N SER A 89 -18.10 7.43 19.96
CA SER A 89 -19.23 6.49 19.86
C SER A 89 -19.39 5.86 18.47
N ARG A 90 -18.81 6.46 17.42
CA ARG A 90 -18.95 6.00 16.03
C ARG A 90 -17.62 5.46 15.50
N SER A 91 -17.70 4.33 14.79
CA SER A 91 -16.53 3.82 14.08
C SER A 91 -16.13 4.78 12.97
N PHE A 92 -14.83 4.92 12.73
CA PHE A 92 -14.31 5.78 11.67
C PHE A 92 -13.50 4.99 10.63
N ALA A 93 -13.32 5.59 9.46
CA ALA A 93 -12.51 5.05 8.37
C ALA A 93 -11.56 6.11 7.84
N VAL A 94 -10.36 5.71 7.46
CA VAL A 94 -9.34 6.56 6.84
C VAL A 94 -8.98 5.99 5.48
N LEU A 95 -8.93 6.83 4.46
CA LEU A 95 -8.48 6.44 3.12
C LEU A 95 -7.02 6.86 2.92
N THR A 96 -6.17 5.92 2.52
CA THR A 96 -4.75 6.17 2.28
C THR A 96 -4.31 5.65 0.92
N PHE A 97 -3.50 6.45 0.21
CA PHE A 97 -2.90 6.12 -1.07
C PHE A 97 -1.38 6.17 -0.94
N ASP A 98 -0.72 5.08 -1.30
CA ASP A 98 0.75 4.98 -1.24
C ASP A 98 1.38 5.38 -2.59
N ASP A 99 2.68 5.66 -2.58
CA ASP A 99 3.57 5.97 -3.73
C ASP A 99 3.32 7.28 -4.50
N ALA A 100 2.23 8.00 -4.22
CA ALA A 100 1.86 9.25 -4.89
C ALA A 100 1.79 9.11 -6.43
N TYR A 101 1.13 8.06 -6.91
CA TYR A 101 0.86 7.89 -8.33
C TYR A 101 -0.02 9.00 -8.90
N ARG A 102 0.26 9.37 -10.14
CA ARG A 102 -0.45 10.39 -10.92
C ARG A 102 -1.93 10.06 -11.11
N ASP A 103 -2.25 8.77 -11.23
CA ASP A 103 -3.64 8.33 -11.35
C ASP A 103 -4.48 8.56 -10.08
N VAL A 104 -3.87 8.77 -8.91
CA VAL A 104 -4.59 9.20 -7.71
C VAL A 104 -5.17 10.61 -7.94
N ARG A 105 -4.39 11.53 -8.52
CA ARG A 105 -4.88 12.86 -8.90
C ARG A 105 -5.92 12.76 -10.02
N ASP A 106 -5.64 11.96 -11.05
CA ASP A 106 -6.45 11.97 -12.27
C ASP A 106 -7.80 11.23 -12.08
N ASN A 107 -7.82 10.17 -11.27
CA ASN A 107 -8.98 9.28 -11.15
C ASN A 107 -9.57 9.18 -9.73
N ALA A 108 -8.73 9.23 -8.67
CA ALA A 108 -9.23 9.13 -7.29
C ALA A 108 -9.79 10.48 -6.80
N LEU A 109 -9.04 11.57 -6.99
CA LEU A 109 -9.40 12.90 -6.50
C LEU A 109 -10.79 13.39 -6.97
N PRO A 110 -11.22 13.20 -8.23
CA PRO A 110 -12.58 13.55 -8.64
C PRO A 110 -13.66 12.81 -7.84
N VAL A 111 -13.43 11.54 -7.50
CA VAL A 111 -14.34 10.74 -6.68
C VAL A 111 -14.33 11.25 -5.24
N LEU A 112 -13.15 11.49 -4.67
CA LEU A 112 -13.00 12.02 -3.31
C LEU A 112 -13.72 13.38 -3.16
N ARG A 113 -13.54 14.30 -4.10
CA ARG A 113 -14.20 15.61 -4.15
C ARG A 113 -15.72 15.49 -4.23
N ARG A 114 -16.23 14.67 -5.14
CA ARG A 114 -17.69 14.45 -5.30
C ARG A 114 -18.34 14.00 -4.01
N HIS A 115 -17.63 13.20 -3.22
CA HIS A 115 -18.12 12.68 -1.96
C HIS A 115 -17.65 13.46 -0.73
N ALA A 116 -16.91 14.56 -0.86
CA ALA A 116 -16.28 15.29 0.26
C ALA A 116 -15.55 14.33 1.22
N CYS A 117 -14.67 13.50 0.66
CA CYS A 117 -14.03 12.40 1.34
C CYS A 117 -12.54 12.72 1.55
N PRO A 118 -12.07 12.91 2.80
CA PRO A 118 -10.66 13.16 3.05
C PRO A 118 -9.81 11.91 2.76
N ALA A 119 -8.56 12.12 2.35
CA ALA A 119 -7.60 11.06 2.13
C ALA A 119 -6.17 11.52 2.44
N THR A 120 -5.31 10.57 2.81
CA THR A 120 -3.87 10.79 2.93
C THR A 120 -3.14 10.20 1.72
N ILE A 121 -2.20 10.96 1.17
CA ILE A 121 -1.30 10.50 0.10
C ILE A 121 0.12 10.44 0.67
N PHE A 122 0.72 9.26 0.66
CA PHE A 122 2.08 9.03 1.14
C PHE A 122 3.09 9.16 0.00
N VAL A 123 4.06 10.07 0.15
CA VAL A 123 4.97 10.50 -0.91
C VAL A 123 6.37 9.92 -0.73
N VAL A 124 6.87 9.28 -1.78
CA VAL A 124 8.27 8.88 -1.91
C VAL A 124 9.05 10.02 -2.57
N SER A 125 10.01 10.65 -1.87
CA SER A 125 10.63 11.89 -2.39
C SER A 125 11.46 11.68 -3.65
N SER A 126 12.10 10.52 -3.83
CA SER A 126 12.79 10.20 -5.09
C SER A 126 11.82 10.02 -6.27
N PHE A 127 10.59 9.56 -6.02
CA PHE A 127 9.58 9.39 -7.07
C PHE A 127 9.08 10.77 -7.52
N ALA A 128 8.81 11.65 -6.57
CA ALA A 128 8.42 13.04 -6.84
C ALA A 128 9.51 13.85 -7.56
N ALA A 129 10.78 13.50 -7.32
CA ALA A 129 11.93 14.04 -8.05
C ALA A 129 12.15 13.39 -9.43
N GLY A 130 11.31 12.43 -9.83
CA GLY A 130 11.44 11.72 -11.11
C GLY A 130 12.66 10.81 -11.21
N ARG A 131 13.22 10.36 -10.07
CA ARG A 131 14.44 9.53 -9.96
C ARG A 131 14.16 8.18 -9.28
N GLY A 132 12.90 7.79 -9.23
CA GLY A 132 12.44 6.59 -8.54
C GLY A 132 12.81 5.31 -9.26
N PHE A 133 13.15 4.27 -8.49
CA PHE A 133 13.28 2.91 -9.01
C PHE A 133 12.18 2.00 -8.42
N MET A 134 11.05 1.94 -9.12
CA MET A 134 9.92 1.07 -8.80
C MET A 134 10.20 -0.35 -9.33
N TRP A 135 11.00 -1.11 -8.58
CA TRP A 135 11.50 -2.42 -9.02
C TRP A 135 10.38 -3.39 -9.42
N TRP A 136 9.17 -3.30 -8.85
CA TRP A 136 8.06 -4.18 -9.23
C TRP A 136 7.53 -3.89 -10.63
N ARG A 137 7.58 -2.62 -11.08
CA ARG A 137 7.22 -2.22 -12.45
C ARG A 137 8.32 -2.59 -13.43
N ALA A 138 9.59 -2.35 -13.05
CA ALA A 138 10.74 -2.73 -13.85
C ALA A 138 10.79 -4.25 -14.10
N LEU A 139 10.51 -5.07 -13.07
CA LEU A 139 10.42 -6.52 -13.21
C LEU A 139 9.24 -6.93 -14.11
N GLU A 140 8.07 -6.31 -13.94
CA GLU A 140 6.91 -6.59 -14.81
C GLU A 140 7.24 -6.28 -16.28
N ALA A 141 7.82 -5.12 -16.56
CA ALA A 141 8.19 -4.69 -17.90
C ALA A 141 9.27 -5.59 -18.53
N ALA A 142 10.27 -6.00 -17.75
CA ALA A 142 11.31 -6.91 -18.23
C ALA A 142 10.72 -8.28 -18.64
N LEU A 143 9.90 -8.88 -17.78
CA LEU A 143 9.24 -10.15 -18.10
C LEU A 143 8.21 -10.02 -19.23
N ALA A 144 7.57 -8.86 -19.37
CA ALA A 144 6.59 -8.61 -20.41
C ALA A 144 7.19 -8.51 -21.81
N SER A 145 8.42 -8.00 -21.93
CA SER A 145 9.08 -7.65 -23.20
C SER A 145 9.98 -8.75 -23.78
N GLN A 146 10.28 -9.79 -23.00
CA GLN A 146 11.22 -10.84 -23.38
C GLN A 146 10.52 -12.22 -23.47
N ALA A 147 11.01 -13.11 -24.33
CA ALA A 147 10.53 -14.50 -24.43
C ALA A 147 11.31 -15.49 -23.55
N LEU A 148 12.49 -15.08 -23.10
CA LEU A 148 13.39 -15.85 -22.23
C LEU A 148 14.19 -14.86 -21.39
N VAL A 149 14.33 -15.13 -20.09
CA VAL A 149 15.18 -14.38 -19.17
C VAL A 149 16.31 -15.26 -18.67
N ARG A 150 17.53 -14.73 -18.64
CA ARG A 150 18.70 -15.38 -18.00
C ARG A 150 19.08 -14.60 -16.75
N ILE A 151 19.12 -15.29 -15.61
CA ILE A 151 19.28 -14.65 -14.31
C ILE A 151 19.97 -15.58 -13.32
N ASP A 152 20.74 -15.03 -12.38
CA ASP A 152 21.27 -15.76 -11.24
C ASP A 152 20.56 -15.33 -9.94
N LEU A 153 19.74 -16.23 -9.40
CA LEU A 153 19.02 -16.06 -8.13
C LEU A 153 19.79 -16.61 -6.91
N GLY A 154 21.05 -16.99 -7.09
CA GLY A 154 22.03 -17.32 -6.05
C GLY A 154 22.41 -18.79 -6.03
N GLN A 155 22.10 -19.49 -7.13
CA GLN A 155 22.35 -20.92 -7.32
C GLN A 155 22.94 -21.20 -8.70
N GLY A 156 23.46 -20.15 -9.37
CA GLY A 156 23.93 -20.20 -10.75
C GLY A 156 22.91 -19.60 -11.72
N GLU A 157 23.36 -19.40 -12.97
CA GLU A 157 22.51 -18.90 -14.04
C GLU A 157 21.40 -19.89 -14.39
N GLU A 158 20.16 -19.41 -14.41
CA GLU A 158 18.99 -20.13 -14.91
C GLU A 158 18.37 -19.42 -16.11
N ALA A 159 17.85 -20.19 -17.06
CA ALA A 159 17.09 -19.69 -18.20
C ALA A 159 15.60 -19.93 -17.97
N ILE A 160 14.82 -18.86 -17.88
CA ILE A 160 13.40 -18.90 -17.50
C ILE A 160 12.54 -18.47 -18.69
N PRO A 161 11.69 -19.35 -19.25
CA PRO A 161 10.78 -19.00 -20.33
C PRO A 161 9.78 -17.93 -19.90
N THR A 162 9.51 -16.98 -20.81
CA THR A 162 8.55 -15.88 -20.62
C THR A 162 7.77 -15.59 -21.91
N ALA A 163 7.63 -16.54 -22.82
CA ALA A 163 6.99 -16.32 -24.13
C ALA A 163 5.46 -16.15 -24.02
N THR A 164 4.82 -16.93 -23.15
CA THR A 164 3.37 -16.92 -22.93
C THR A 164 2.98 -16.21 -21.63
N ALA A 165 1.72 -15.80 -21.50
CA ALA A 165 1.22 -15.20 -20.26
C ALA A 165 1.35 -16.15 -19.05
N GLU A 166 1.15 -17.46 -19.25
CA GLU A 166 1.33 -18.44 -18.19
C GLU A 166 2.79 -18.53 -17.73
N GLU A 167 3.73 -18.59 -18.69
CA GLU A 167 5.17 -18.57 -18.41
C GLU A 167 5.60 -17.30 -17.69
N LYS A 168 5.14 -16.12 -18.14
CA LYS A 168 5.41 -14.84 -17.47
C LYS A 168 4.91 -14.83 -16.03
N ASN A 169 3.72 -15.36 -15.75
CA ASN A 169 3.18 -15.46 -14.39
C ASN A 169 3.98 -16.44 -13.51
N ARG A 170 4.47 -17.55 -14.07
CA ARG A 170 5.36 -18.49 -13.35
C ARG A 170 6.72 -17.84 -13.06
N ALA A 171 7.32 -17.20 -14.06
CA ALA A 171 8.59 -16.48 -13.95
C ALA A 171 8.51 -15.36 -12.91
N TRP A 172 7.45 -14.53 -12.97
CA TRP A 172 7.18 -13.52 -11.96
C TRP A 172 7.14 -14.12 -10.57
N SER A 173 6.33 -15.17 -10.36
CA SER A 173 6.18 -15.78 -9.03
C SER A 173 7.52 -16.31 -8.51
N HIS A 174 8.30 -17.00 -9.35
CA HIS A 174 9.60 -17.55 -8.99
C HIS A 174 10.61 -16.45 -8.62
N ILE A 175 10.85 -15.49 -9.54
CA ILE A 175 11.83 -14.41 -9.36
C ILE A 175 11.42 -13.50 -8.19
N TYR A 176 10.16 -13.06 -8.17
CA TYR A 176 9.65 -12.12 -7.18
C TYR A 176 9.84 -12.67 -5.77
N TRP A 177 9.34 -13.88 -5.48
CA TRP A 177 9.40 -14.41 -4.11
C TRP A 177 10.82 -14.78 -3.69
N ARG A 178 11.66 -15.23 -4.63
CA ARG A 178 13.07 -15.54 -4.34
C ARG A 178 13.86 -14.30 -3.98
N LEU A 179 13.72 -13.22 -4.74
CA LEU A 179 14.40 -11.94 -4.46
C LEU A 179 13.79 -11.25 -3.23
N ARG A 180 12.45 -11.21 -3.10
CA ARG A 180 11.77 -10.60 -1.95
C ARG A 180 12.08 -11.28 -0.63
N GLY A 181 12.46 -12.55 -0.63
CA GLY A 181 12.90 -13.26 0.56
C GLY A 181 14.32 -12.93 1.04
N GLY A 182 15.16 -12.29 0.20
CA GLY A 182 16.55 -12.00 0.52
C GLY A 182 16.86 -10.52 0.74
N GLU A 183 18.15 -10.16 0.64
CA GLU A 183 18.67 -8.79 0.70
C GLU A 183 18.01 -7.89 -0.36
N GLU A 184 17.53 -6.70 0.03
CA GLU A 184 16.92 -5.78 -0.93
C GLU A 184 17.92 -5.23 -1.94
N GLU A 185 19.15 -4.96 -1.52
CA GLU A 185 20.21 -4.49 -2.43
C GLU A 185 20.37 -5.44 -3.62
N ARG A 186 20.40 -6.75 -3.34
CA ARG A 186 20.44 -7.79 -4.38
C ARG A 186 19.21 -7.79 -5.27
N LEU A 187 18.01 -7.71 -4.67
CA LEU A 187 16.76 -7.59 -5.45
C LEU A 187 16.85 -6.44 -6.44
N ARG A 188 17.27 -5.26 -5.96
CA ARG A 188 17.32 -4.05 -6.78
C ARG A 188 18.37 -4.16 -7.89
N ALA A 189 19.56 -4.68 -7.57
CA ALA A 189 20.63 -4.89 -8.56
C ALA A 189 20.19 -5.87 -9.68
N VAL A 190 19.58 -6.99 -9.30
CA VAL A 190 19.11 -8.00 -10.26
C VAL A 190 17.99 -7.46 -11.14
N VAL A 191 17.02 -6.76 -10.57
CA VAL A 191 15.92 -6.16 -11.35
C VAL A 191 16.45 -5.04 -12.26
N ALA A 192 17.41 -4.23 -11.82
CA ALA A 192 18.00 -3.19 -12.65
C ALA A 192 18.72 -3.78 -13.87
N MET A 193 19.43 -4.90 -13.70
CA MET A 193 20.03 -5.66 -14.81
C MET A 193 18.96 -6.15 -15.80
N LEU A 194 17.87 -6.75 -15.32
CA LEU A 194 16.78 -7.21 -16.18
C LEU A 194 16.12 -6.05 -16.94
N ALA A 195 15.88 -4.93 -16.26
CA ALA A 195 15.32 -3.73 -16.88
C ALA A 195 16.23 -3.20 -17.99
N ALA A 196 17.55 -3.15 -17.75
CA ALA A 196 18.52 -2.73 -18.76
C ALA A 196 18.53 -3.67 -19.98
N GLN A 197 18.49 -5.00 -19.77
CA GLN A 197 18.40 -5.98 -20.85
C GLN A 197 17.10 -5.84 -21.67
N ALA A 198 16.02 -5.40 -21.03
CA ALA A 198 14.74 -5.14 -21.68
C ALA A 198 14.66 -3.75 -22.33
N GLY A 199 15.69 -2.90 -22.20
CA GLY A 199 15.65 -1.50 -22.65
C GLY A 199 14.61 -0.65 -21.90
N TYR A 200 14.26 -1.03 -20.66
CA TYR A 200 13.27 -0.34 -19.86
C TYR A 200 13.87 0.86 -19.12
N ASP A 201 13.44 2.05 -19.50
CA ASP A 201 13.84 3.31 -18.85
C ASP A 201 13.00 3.56 -17.59
N CYS A 202 13.59 3.24 -16.44
CA CYS A 202 12.96 3.41 -15.14
C CYS A 202 12.72 4.88 -14.78
N GLU A 203 13.58 5.79 -15.23
CA GLU A 203 13.47 7.22 -14.90
C GLU A 203 12.32 7.86 -15.67
N SER A 204 12.23 7.56 -16.97
CA SER A 204 11.10 8.00 -17.80
C SER A 204 9.78 7.41 -17.31
N ASP A 205 9.74 6.13 -16.92
CA ASP A 205 8.53 5.54 -16.33
C ASP A 205 8.14 6.24 -15.01
N CYS A 206 9.11 6.49 -14.12
CA CYS A 206 8.87 7.22 -12.88
C CYS A 206 8.23 8.59 -13.12
N LYS A 207 8.80 9.38 -14.04
CA LYS A 207 8.24 10.70 -14.41
C LYS A 207 6.84 10.60 -14.99
N ALA A 208 6.58 9.55 -15.77
CA ALA A 208 5.28 9.33 -16.39
C ALA A 208 4.19 8.97 -15.37
N VAL A 209 4.50 8.12 -14.38
CA VAL A 209 3.46 7.53 -13.51
C VAL A 209 3.36 8.15 -12.12
N CYS A 210 4.41 8.80 -11.61
CA CYS A 210 4.39 9.45 -10.29
C CYS A 210 4.10 10.94 -10.41
N LEU A 211 3.47 11.52 -9.39
CA LEU A 211 3.28 12.97 -9.28
C LEU A 211 4.64 13.66 -9.08
N SER A 212 4.89 14.71 -9.84
CA SER A 212 6.06 15.58 -9.61
C SER A 212 5.87 16.49 -8.41
N TRP A 213 6.95 17.11 -7.90
CA TRP A 213 6.84 18.13 -6.86
C TRP A 213 5.89 19.27 -7.19
N GLN A 214 5.87 19.73 -8.45
CA GLN A 214 4.94 20.77 -8.88
C GLN A 214 3.48 20.32 -8.69
N GLU A 215 3.17 19.09 -9.08
CA GLU A 215 1.81 18.55 -9.01
C GLU A 215 1.41 18.19 -7.59
N LEU A 216 2.37 17.79 -6.75
CA LEU A 216 2.15 17.62 -5.31
C LEU A 216 1.84 18.94 -4.61
N ARG A 217 2.43 20.09 -5.03
CA ARG A 217 2.05 21.41 -4.49
C ARG A 217 0.60 21.75 -4.82
N GLU A 218 0.17 21.50 -6.04
CA GLU A 218 -1.23 21.70 -6.45
C GLU A 218 -2.18 20.79 -5.66
N LEU A 219 -1.78 19.53 -5.47
CA LEU A 219 -2.59 18.54 -4.76
C LEU A 219 -2.68 18.82 -3.24
N ALA A 220 -1.59 19.29 -2.63
CA ALA A 220 -1.52 19.64 -1.22
C ALA A 220 -2.36 20.89 -0.87
N ALA A 221 -2.73 21.70 -1.86
CA ALA A 221 -3.65 22.83 -1.66
C ALA A 221 -5.12 22.40 -1.54
N ASP A 222 -5.46 21.14 -1.85
CA ASP A 222 -6.82 20.63 -1.71
C ASP A 222 -7.13 20.31 -0.24
N PRO A 223 -8.20 20.86 0.35
CA PRO A 223 -8.51 20.66 1.77
C PRO A 223 -8.88 19.21 2.13
N LEU A 224 -9.14 18.34 1.13
CA LEU A 224 -9.40 16.92 1.36
C LEU A 224 -8.11 16.08 1.43
N ILE A 225 -6.95 16.64 1.07
CA ILE A 225 -5.71 15.88 0.95
C ILE A 225 -4.74 16.22 2.07
N THR A 226 -4.35 15.18 2.81
CA THR A 226 -3.20 15.22 3.72
C THR A 226 -1.99 14.60 3.03
N ILE A 227 -0.82 15.23 3.11
CA ILE A 227 0.43 14.66 2.61
C ILE A 227 1.17 13.95 3.75
N GLY A 228 1.60 12.72 3.51
CA GLY A 228 2.40 11.91 4.43
C GLY A 228 3.74 11.48 3.82
N ALA A 229 4.67 11.04 4.67
CA ALA A 229 5.97 10.50 4.29
C ALA A 229 5.88 9.03 3.83
N HIS A 230 6.68 8.65 2.83
CA HIS A 230 6.83 7.27 2.37
C HIS A 230 8.28 6.85 2.09
N THR A 231 9.24 7.44 2.82
CA THR A 231 10.69 7.25 2.67
C THR A 231 11.27 7.83 1.37
N VAL A 232 12.59 7.93 1.27
CA VAL A 232 13.24 8.56 0.11
C VAL A 232 13.17 7.65 -1.11
N ARG A 233 13.56 6.38 -0.97
CA ARG A 233 13.78 5.44 -2.08
C ARG A 233 12.83 4.24 -2.09
N HIS A 234 11.84 4.25 -1.19
CA HIS A 234 10.87 3.17 -1.01
C HIS A 234 11.58 1.84 -0.65
N TYR A 235 12.43 1.90 0.38
CA TYR A 235 13.17 0.74 0.90
C TYR A 235 12.33 -0.05 1.90
N MET A 236 12.44 -1.38 1.85
CA MET A 236 11.98 -2.28 2.91
C MET A 236 12.92 -2.10 4.12
N LEU A 237 12.66 -1.06 4.91
CA LEU A 237 13.55 -0.53 5.94
C LEU A 237 14.18 -1.60 6.85
N ALA A 238 13.42 -2.64 7.24
CA ALA A 238 13.91 -3.74 8.08
C ALA A 238 15.10 -4.52 7.47
N LYS A 239 15.34 -4.38 6.16
CA LYS A 239 16.45 -5.01 5.42
C LYS A 239 17.68 -4.12 5.29
N TRP A 240 17.64 -2.92 5.82
CA TRP A 240 18.75 -1.98 5.77
C TRP A 240 19.31 -1.72 7.18
N PRO A 241 20.59 -1.31 7.27
CA PRO A 241 21.16 -0.78 8.51
C PRO A 241 20.31 0.34 9.12
N GLU A 242 20.38 0.48 10.44
CA GLU A 242 19.52 1.40 11.19
C GLU A 242 19.72 2.87 10.80
N ASP A 243 20.97 3.28 10.59
CA ASP A 243 21.33 4.61 10.13
C ASP A 243 20.73 4.92 8.75
N VAL A 244 20.78 3.95 7.83
CA VAL A 244 20.13 4.06 6.51
C VAL A 244 18.61 4.16 6.65
N ALA A 245 17.99 3.29 7.46
CA ALA A 245 16.55 3.31 7.68
C ALA A 245 16.08 4.63 8.32
N ARG A 246 16.86 5.18 9.25
CA ARG A 246 16.58 6.47 9.89
C ARG A 246 16.69 7.62 8.91
N ALA A 247 17.76 7.66 8.10
CA ALA A 247 17.93 8.66 7.06
C ALA A 247 16.79 8.60 6.03
N GLU A 248 16.42 7.39 5.58
CA GLU A 248 15.28 7.20 4.64
C GLU A 248 13.99 7.83 5.15
N ILE A 249 13.70 7.74 6.45
CA ILE A 249 12.49 8.33 7.05
C ILE A 249 12.68 9.85 7.23
N ALA A 250 13.78 10.28 7.85
CA ALA A 250 14.02 11.67 8.22
C ALA A 250 14.19 12.59 7.00
N ASP A 251 14.97 12.15 6.02
CA ASP A 251 15.27 12.94 4.82
C ASP A 251 14.03 13.08 3.94
N ASN A 252 13.18 12.05 3.88
CA ASN A 252 11.92 12.13 3.15
C ASN A 252 10.96 13.15 3.76
N ARG A 253 10.83 13.17 5.09
CA ARG A 253 10.07 14.22 5.79
C ARG A 253 10.64 15.60 5.45
N ALA A 254 11.94 15.78 5.61
CA ALA A 254 12.60 17.05 5.32
C ALA A 254 12.45 17.51 3.86
N ASP A 255 12.50 16.56 2.91
CA ASP A 255 12.24 16.83 1.49
C ASP A 255 10.83 17.36 1.26
N ILE A 256 9.81 16.66 1.78
CA ILE A 256 8.41 17.05 1.58
C ILE A 256 8.13 18.40 2.25
N GLU A 257 8.59 18.60 3.50
CA GLU A 257 8.39 19.85 4.24
C GLU A 257 9.05 21.03 3.51
N ARG A 258 10.26 20.83 2.95
CA ARG A 258 10.96 21.84 2.15
C ARG A 258 10.25 22.15 0.83
N GLU A 259 9.78 21.14 0.12
CA GLU A 259 9.18 21.31 -1.21
C GLU A 259 7.75 21.86 -1.16
N LEU A 260 7.00 21.55 -0.10
CA LEU A 260 5.57 21.87 0.03
C LEU A 260 5.25 22.93 1.09
N GLY A 261 6.18 23.24 2.01
CA GLY A 261 5.98 24.25 3.05
C GLY A 261 4.91 23.90 4.09
N LEU A 262 4.71 22.61 4.37
CA LEU A 262 3.75 22.05 5.32
C LEU A 262 4.43 21.14 6.35
N SER A 263 3.78 20.82 7.46
CA SER A 263 4.26 19.80 8.39
C SER A 263 3.88 18.41 7.91
N VAL A 264 4.76 17.42 8.10
CA VAL A 264 4.48 16.02 7.75
C VAL A 264 4.47 15.17 9.02
N ASP A 265 3.28 14.81 9.45
CA ASP A 265 3.05 14.15 10.74
C ASP A 265 2.75 12.64 10.62
N HIS A 266 2.61 12.13 9.39
CA HIS A 266 2.22 10.75 9.13
C HIS A 266 3.24 10.05 8.23
N LEU A 267 3.50 8.77 8.52
CA LEU A 267 4.40 7.91 7.76
C LEU A 267 3.69 6.63 7.29
N ALA A 268 3.93 6.19 6.07
CA ALA A 268 3.66 4.80 5.67
C ALA A 268 4.98 4.08 5.47
N TYR A 269 5.10 2.85 5.98
CA TYR A 269 6.29 2.02 5.74
C TYR A 269 6.19 1.36 4.35
N PRO A 270 7.19 1.52 3.46
CA PRO A 270 7.21 0.86 2.16
C PRO A 270 7.00 -0.64 2.29
N VAL A 271 6.08 -1.19 1.48
CA VAL A 271 5.60 -2.59 1.55
C VAL A 271 4.87 -2.93 2.86
N GLY A 272 5.38 -2.51 4.02
CA GLY A 272 4.70 -2.49 5.32
C GLY A 272 4.40 -3.85 5.95
N ASP A 273 4.86 -4.94 5.36
CA ASP A 273 4.70 -6.28 5.90
C ASP A 273 5.68 -6.53 7.07
N PRO A 274 5.52 -7.64 7.84
CA PRO A 274 6.41 -7.92 8.97
C PRO A 274 7.90 -8.04 8.63
N ALA A 275 8.26 -8.30 7.37
CA ALA A 275 9.64 -8.40 6.90
C ALA A 275 10.19 -7.07 6.37
N SER A 276 9.37 -6.02 6.32
CA SER A 276 9.73 -4.72 5.72
C SER A 276 9.84 -3.60 6.76
N ALA A 277 9.10 -3.69 7.86
CA ALA A 277 9.21 -2.79 9.01
C ALA A 277 8.77 -3.52 10.29
N GLY A 278 9.46 -3.25 11.40
CA GLY A 278 9.20 -3.84 12.71
C GLY A 278 9.49 -2.88 13.85
N THR A 279 9.75 -3.44 15.04
CA THR A 279 9.90 -2.67 16.28
C THR A 279 10.95 -1.57 16.18
N ARG A 280 12.06 -1.82 15.46
CA ARG A 280 13.12 -0.83 15.21
C ARG A 280 12.57 0.38 14.44
N GLU A 281 11.93 0.15 13.30
CA GLU A 281 11.36 1.23 12.47
C GLU A 281 10.27 2.01 13.21
N PHE A 282 9.47 1.31 14.02
CA PHE A 282 8.42 1.95 14.81
C PHE A 282 9.00 2.88 15.88
N ALA A 283 10.11 2.49 16.51
CA ALA A 283 10.85 3.33 17.44
C ALA A 283 11.48 4.54 16.74
N ILE A 284 12.12 4.34 15.58
CA ILE A 284 12.66 5.43 14.76
C ILE A 284 11.56 6.46 14.44
N ALA A 285 10.39 6.01 13.97
CA ALA A 285 9.28 6.92 13.65
C ALA A 285 8.80 7.70 14.89
N THR A 286 8.77 7.07 16.07
CA THR A 286 8.41 7.74 17.33
C THR A 286 9.46 8.78 17.71
N GLU A 287 10.75 8.44 17.64
CA GLU A 287 11.85 9.35 17.98
C GLU A 287 11.96 10.54 17.02
N LEU A 288 11.62 10.35 15.74
CA LEU A 288 11.52 11.40 14.74
C LEU A 288 10.23 12.23 14.85
N GLY A 289 9.38 11.95 15.85
CA GLY A 289 8.21 12.75 16.15
C GLY A 289 7.05 12.60 15.17
N PHE A 290 6.92 11.46 14.47
CA PHE A 290 5.71 11.18 13.70
C PHE A 290 4.52 10.95 14.63
N ARG A 291 3.39 11.60 14.32
CA ARG A 291 2.14 11.43 15.05
C ARG A 291 1.55 10.04 14.83
N THR A 292 1.59 9.55 13.60
CA THR A 292 1.20 8.17 13.27
C THR A 292 2.11 7.57 12.21
N ALA A 293 2.20 6.24 12.21
CA ALA A 293 2.77 5.50 11.11
C ALA A 293 2.01 4.20 10.83
N VAL A 294 1.84 3.89 9.55
CA VAL A 294 0.95 2.81 9.09
C VAL A 294 1.71 1.69 8.38
N THR A 295 1.30 0.45 8.65
CA THR A 295 1.84 -0.78 8.05
C THR A 295 0.87 -1.35 7.02
N THR A 296 1.19 -2.49 6.38
CA THR A 296 0.22 -3.27 5.59
C THR A 296 -0.25 -4.53 6.33
N ARG A 297 0.01 -4.60 7.64
CA ARG A 297 -0.41 -5.72 8.49
C ARG A 297 -1.94 -5.64 8.67
N PRO A 298 -2.72 -6.61 8.15
CA PRO A 298 -4.17 -6.43 8.08
C PRO A 298 -4.85 -6.63 9.43
N ASP A 299 -5.51 -5.59 9.92
CA ASP A 299 -6.41 -5.58 11.08
C ASP A 299 -7.21 -4.27 11.10
N HIS A 300 -8.23 -4.21 11.94
CA HIS A 300 -8.93 -2.98 12.29
C HIS A 300 -8.23 -2.29 13.47
N LEU A 301 -8.47 -1.00 13.62
CA LEU A 301 -8.04 -0.24 14.79
C LEU A 301 -8.82 -0.71 16.02
N ARG A 302 -8.10 -0.89 17.12
CA ARG A 302 -8.57 -1.47 18.38
C ARG A 302 -7.88 -0.72 19.53
N PRO A 303 -8.47 -0.72 20.75
CA PRO A 303 -7.88 -0.03 21.89
C PRO A 303 -6.39 -0.34 22.12
N ARG A 304 -5.95 -1.58 21.87
CA ARG A 304 -4.53 -1.99 22.00
C ARG A 304 -3.56 -1.20 21.12
N HIS A 305 -4.00 -0.70 19.97
CA HIS A 305 -3.13 0.03 19.04
C HIS A 305 -2.81 1.45 19.52
N ARG A 306 -3.53 1.97 20.53
CA ARG A 306 -3.23 3.28 21.14
C ARG A 306 -1.85 3.35 21.80
N ALA A 307 -1.29 2.20 22.18
CA ALA A 307 0.01 2.13 22.83
C ALA A 307 1.19 2.38 21.86
N GLN A 308 0.96 2.24 20.55
CA GLN A 308 1.99 2.42 19.53
C GLN A 308 1.34 2.94 18.23
N LEU A 309 1.13 4.26 18.16
CA LEU A 309 0.55 4.93 16.99
C LEU A 309 1.47 4.92 15.76
N THR A 310 2.73 4.55 15.94
CA THR A 310 3.72 4.38 14.85
C THR A 310 3.75 2.97 14.27
N SER A 311 2.73 2.14 14.55
CA SER A 311 2.61 0.78 14.00
C SER A 311 1.17 0.39 13.63
N LEU A 312 0.37 1.35 13.15
CA LEU A 312 -1.05 1.13 12.91
C LEU A 312 -1.29 0.11 11.77
N PRO A 313 -2.24 -0.82 11.92
CA PRO A 313 -2.60 -1.75 10.86
C PRO A 313 -3.44 -1.08 9.76
N ARG A 314 -3.40 -1.65 8.55
CA ARG A 314 -4.25 -1.24 7.42
C ARG A 314 -4.89 -2.44 6.75
N VAL A 315 -6.08 -2.24 6.20
CA VAL A 315 -6.76 -3.22 5.34
C VAL A 315 -6.58 -2.80 3.88
N SER A 316 -6.02 -3.69 3.07
CA SER A 316 -5.80 -3.43 1.65
C SER A 316 -7.09 -3.56 0.86
N LEU A 317 -7.47 -2.50 0.15
CA LEU A 317 -8.38 -2.57 -0.99
C LEU A 317 -7.53 -2.76 -2.24
N ASN A 318 -7.64 -3.92 -2.87
CA ASN A 318 -6.76 -4.32 -3.97
C ASN A 318 -7.55 -4.86 -5.16
N GLY A 319 -6.88 -4.91 -6.31
CA GLY A 319 -7.47 -5.30 -7.58
C GLY A 319 -7.93 -6.75 -7.70
N LEU A 320 -7.57 -7.61 -6.74
CA LEU A 320 -7.95 -9.02 -6.73
C LEU A 320 -9.28 -9.27 -6.01
N PHE A 321 -9.77 -8.31 -5.21
CA PHE A 321 -10.98 -8.48 -4.38
C PHE A 321 -11.97 -7.31 -4.51
N GLN A 322 -12.18 -6.81 -5.73
CA GLN A 322 -13.06 -5.66 -6.01
C GLN A 322 -14.56 -6.02 -6.12
N SER A 323 -15.07 -6.84 -5.21
CA SER A 323 -16.50 -7.19 -5.17
C SER A 323 -17.17 -6.61 -3.93
N GLN A 324 -18.44 -6.24 -4.05
CA GLN A 324 -19.24 -5.74 -2.93
C GLN A 324 -19.22 -6.72 -1.74
N ARG A 325 -19.40 -8.01 -2.01
CA ARG A 325 -19.40 -9.07 -1.00
C ARG A 325 -18.06 -9.17 -0.25
N HIS A 326 -16.94 -9.07 -0.97
CA HIS A 326 -15.62 -9.10 -0.32
C HIS A 326 -15.42 -7.85 0.54
N LEU A 327 -15.81 -6.68 0.04
CA LEU A 327 -15.73 -5.44 0.81
C LEU A 327 -16.55 -5.53 2.09
N ASP A 328 -17.79 -6.02 2.04
CA ASP A 328 -18.64 -6.19 3.23
C ASP A 328 -17.99 -7.10 4.29
N VAL A 329 -17.36 -8.20 3.85
CA VAL A 329 -16.64 -9.11 4.75
C VAL A 329 -15.38 -8.45 5.33
N LEU A 330 -14.59 -7.74 4.52
CA LEU A 330 -13.41 -7.03 5.00
C LEU A 330 -13.79 -5.97 6.04
N LEU A 331 -14.83 -5.16 5.76
CA LEU A 331 -15.33 -4.12 6.66
C LEU A 331 -15.98 -4.65 7.94
N SER A 332 -16.37 -5.93 7.99
CA SER A 332 -16.88 -6.55 9.22
C SER A 332 -15.79 -6.77 10.28
N GLY A 333 -14.52 -6.83 9.87
CA GLY A 333 -13.40 -7.18 10.74
C GLY A 333 -13.29 -8.68 11.08
N LEU A 334 -14.26 -9.51 10.69
CA LEU A 334 -14.27 -10.95 11.01
C LEU A 334 -13.02 -11.71 10.52
N PRO A 335 -12.55 -11.54 9.26
CA PRO A 335 -11.36 -12.27 8.79
C PRO A 335 -10.12 -12.00 9.66
N PHE A 336 -9.98 -10.77 10.15
CA PHE A 336 -8.82 -10.36 10.94
C PHE A 336 -8.94 -10.84 12.39
N ALA A 337 -10.16 -10.83 12.95
CA ALA A 337 -10.42 -11.41 14.27
C ALA A 337 -10.07 -12.90 14.30
N LEU A 338 -10.54 -13.68 13.31
CA LEU A 338 -10.23 -15.11 13.19
C LEU A 338 -8.73 -15.35 13.04
N ARG A 339 -8.06 -14.59 12.16
CA ARG A 339 -6.61 -14.71 11.96
C ARG A 339 -5.84 -14.41 13.25
N ASN A 340 -6.25 -13.40 14.00
CA ASN A 340 -5.59 -13.04 15.25
C ASN A 340 -5.83 -14.07 16.36
N ALA A 341 -6.99 -14.72 16.39
CA ALA A 341 -7.26 -15.81 17.33
C ALA A 341 -6.33 -17.01 17.07
N VAL A 342 -6.13 -17.39 15.80
CA VAL A 342 -5.23 -18.49 15.41
C VAL A 342 -3.75 -18.18 15.66
N LYS A 343 -3.35 -16.90 15.59
CA LYS A 343 -1.96 -16.49 15.88
C LYS A 343 -1.66 -16.33 17.37
N GLY A 344 -2.69 -16.18 18.20
CA GLY A 344 -2.58 -16.00 19.64
C GLY A 344 -2.81 -17.29 20.45
N SER A 345 -3.36 -18.33 19.81
CA SER A 345 -3.32 -19.73 20.25
C SER A 345 -2.02 -20.39 19.81
#